data_AF-A0A9X2W2U5-F1
#
_entry.id   AF-A0A9X2W2U5-F1
#
_cell.length_a   1.000
_cell.length_b   1.000
_cell.length_c   1.000
_cell.angle_alpha   90.00
_cell.angle_beta   90.00
_cell.angle_gamma   90.00
#
_symmetry.space_group_name_H-M   'P 1'
#
loop_
_entity.id
_entity.type
_entity.pdbx_description
1 polymer ?
#
loop_
_entity_poly.entity_id
_entity_poly.type
_entity_poly.pdbx_seq_one_letter_code
_entity_poly.pdbx_strand_id
1 'polypeptide(L)'
;MPVVTRPELTDRERAVLDGIDRRLPLKAVAAEIGVSESRVNQHVRALKERFAVNTLTDLVDAWRREDAEISTETDCRTSAWRNSQVPGADRRGESGGRVAPGEFVLSDAALIAIEAPWAVENEPRVVPGMLDGDNAVLLRLAVIIGITFGLVAAVVLVVTASLALSEALQGNAAVPEEQSPPTG
;
A
#
# COMPACT_ATOMS: atom_id res chain seq x y z
N MET A 1 -4.13 -36.94 23.86
CA MET A 1 -4.08 -35.93 22.79
C MET A 1 -4.36 -36.63 21.48
N PRO A 2 -5.46 -36.33 20.77
CA PRO A 2 -5.73 -37.00 19.50
C PRO A 2 -4.75 -36.47 18.45
N VAL A 3 -4.02 -37.40 17.85
CA VAL A 3 -3.11 -37.19 16.73
C VAL A 3 -3.98 -36.77 15.53
N VAL A 4 -3.80 -35.54 15.04
CA VAL A 4 -4.43 -35.09 13.80
C VAL A 4 -3.76 -35.84 12.66
N THR A 5 -4.38 -36.94 12.23
CA THR A 5 -4.02 -37.67 11.03
C THR A 5 -4.19 -36.76 9.83
N ARG A 6 -3.09 -36.34 9.22
CA ARG A 6 -3.04 -35.56 7.98
C ARG A 6 -3.90 -36.23 6.92
N PRO A 7 -5.03 -35.64 6.49
CA PRO A 7 -5.79 -36.19 5.39
C PRO A 7 -5.01 -35.96 4.10
N GLU A 8 -4.50 -37.02 3.47
CA GLU A 8 -3.94 -36.91 2.13
C GLU A 8 -5.07 -36.51 1.16
N LEU A 9 -5.14 -35.21 0.89
CA LEU A 9 -6.07 -34.60 -0.04
C LEU A 9 -5.58 -34.80 -1.46
N THR A 10 -6.46 -35.30 -2.31
CA THR A 10 -6.17 -35.40 -3.74
C THR A 10 -6.09 -34.00 -4.35
N ASP A 11 -5.31 -33.82 -5.42
CA ASP A 11 -5.13 -32.50 -6.04
C ASP A 11 -6.46 -31.85 -6.49
N ARG A 12 -7.44 -32.68 -6.85
CA ARG A 12 -8.79 -32.22 -7.19
C ARG A 12 -9.58 -31.75 -5.97
N GLU A 13 -9.45 -32.42 -4.83
CA GLU A 13 -10.07 -31.98 -3.58
C GLU A 13 -9.44 -30.68 -3.08
N ARG A 14 -8.12 -30.52 -3.23
CA ARG A 14 -7.43 -29.25 -2.94
C ARG A 14 -7.94 -28.11 -3.80
N ALA A 15 -8.12 -28.35 -5.11
CA ALA A 15 -8.69 -27.35 -6.01
C ALA A 15 -10.13 -26.96 -5.64
N VAL A 16 -10.97 -27.93 -5.22
CA VAL A 16 -12.33 -27.65 -4.72
C VAL A 16 -12.27 -26.76 -3.48
N LEU A 17 -11.32 -27.03 -2.58
CA LEU A 17 -11.15 -26.31 -1.34
C LEU A 17 -10.62 -24.87 -1.54
N ASP A 18 -9.67 -24.67 -2.47
CA ASP A 18 -9.17 -23.35 -2.87
C ASP A 18 -10.29 -22.49 -3.50
N GLY A 19 -11.14 -23.10 -4.33
CA GLY A 19 -12.32 -22.42 -4.88
C GLY A 19 -13.30 -21.97 -3.77
N ILE A 20 -13.49 -22.79 -2.74
CA ILE A 20 -14.36 -22.46 -1.60
C ILE A 20 -13.72 -21.37 -0.71
N ASP A 21 -12.39 -21.40 -0.51
CA ASP A 21 -11.66 -20.38 0.25
C ASP A 21 -11.81 -18.98 -0.36
N ARG A 22 -11.78 -18.91 -1.69
CA ARG A 22 -12.05 -17.71 -2.50
C ARG A 22 -13.51 -17.27 -2.49
N ARG A 23 -14.38 -17.96 -1.75
CA ARG A 23 -15.84 -17.73 -1.66
C ARG A 23 -16.56 -17.83 -3.00
N LEU A 24 -16.03 -18.64 -3.93
CA LEU A 24 -16.70 -18.89 -5.20
C LEU A 24 -17.95 -19.77 -4.98
N PRO A 25 -19.05 -19.54 -5.72
CA PRO A 25 -20.19 -20.45 -5.68
C PRO A 25 -19.78 -21.82 -6.23
N LEU A 26 -20.35 -22.90 -5.70
CA LEU A 26 -19.99 -24.28 -6.08
C LEU A 26 -20.11 -24.56 -7.59
N LYS A 27 -21.01 -23.85 -8.28
CA LYS A 27 -21.13 -23.87 -9.75
C LYS A 27 -19.92 -23.30 -10.47
N ALA A 28 -19.32 -22.23 -9.94
CA ALA A 28 -18.10 -21.64 -10.49
C ALA A 28 -16.89 -22.56 -10.25
N VAL A 29 -16.79 -23.15 -9.06
CA VAL A 29 -15.75 -24.16 -8.73
C VAL A 29 -15.85 -25.37 -9.66
N ALA A 30 -17.07 -25.83 -9.95
CA ALA A 30 -17.33 -26.92 -10.89
C ALA A 30 -16.83 -26.57 -12.31
N ALA A 31 -17.08 -25.34 -12.78
CA ALA A 31 -16.60 -24.86 -14.07
C ALA A 31 -15.07 -24.75 -14.13
N GLU A 32 -14.42 -24.29 -13.06
CA GLU A 32 -12.98 -24.10 -12.98
C GLU A 32 -12.21 -25.43 -13.00
N ILE A 33 -12.74 -26.47 -12.34
CA ILE A 33 -12.09 -27.80 -12.26
C ILE A 33 -12.54 -28.72 -13.43
N GLY A 34 -13.51 -28.29 -14.24
CA GLY A 34 -14.03 -29.06 -15.37
C GLY A 34 -14.88 -30.27 -14.96
N VAL A 35 -15.63 -30.14 -13.85
CA VAL A 35 -16.37 -31.23 -13.21
C VAL A 35 -17.83 -30.83 -13.01
N SER A 36 -18.77 -31.79 -12.90
CA SER A 36 -20.17 -31.49 -12.61
C SER A 36 -20.38 -30.98 -11.18
N GLU A 37 -21.36 -30.09 -10.99
CA GLU A 37 -21.74 -29.55 -9.67
C GLU A 37 -22.06 -30.67 -8.66
N SER A 38 -22.73 -31.74 -9.11
CA SER A 38 -23.02 -32.90 -8.28
C SER A 38 -21.75 -33.60 -7.76
N ARG A 39 -20.68 -33.62 -8.55
CA ARG A 39 -19.42 -34.25 -8.15
C ARG A 39 -18.63 -33.34 -7.20
N VAL A 40 -18.69 -32.02 -7.38
CA VAL A 40 -18.19 -31.06 -6.38
C VAL A 40 -18.92 -31.23 -5.03
N ASN A 41 -20.24 -31.40 -5.03
CA ASN A 41 -21.01 -31.67 -3.80
C ASN A 41 -20.61 -32.98 -3.10
N GLN A 42 -20.29 -34.02 -3.88
CA GLN A 42 -19.75 -35.27 -3.32
C GLN A 42 -18.37 -35.05 -2.69
N HIS A 43 -17.48 -34.32 -3.37
CA HIS A 43 -16.18 -33.95 -2.81
C HIS A 43 -16.33 -33.12 -1.52
N VAL A 44 -17.22 -32.14 -1.48
CA VAL A 44 -17.50 -31.36 -0.26
C VAL A 44 -18.00 -32.23 0.88
N ARG A 45 -18.85 -33.22 0.59
CA ARG A 45 -19.33 -34.16 1.62
C ARG A 45 -18.21 -35.06 2.15
N ALA A 46 -17.38 -35.60 1.25
CA ALA A 46 -16.21 -36.39 1.61
C ALA A 46 -15.21 -35.57 2.44
N LEU A 47 -15.01 -34.30 2.07
CA LEU A 47 -14.18 -33.35 2.81
C LEU A 47 -14.73 -33.10 4.21
N LYS A 48 -16.03 -32.82 4.35
CA LYS A 48 -16.68 -32.63 5.66
C LYS A 48 -16.52 -33.83 6.59
N GLU A 49 -16.64 -35.04 6.04
CA GLU A 49 -16.45 -36.29 6.80
C GLU A 49 -14.98 -36.46 7.22
N ARG A 50 -14.03 -36.16 6.34
CA ARG A 50 -12.58 -36.25 6.63
C ARG A 50 -12.12 -35.26 7.70
N PHE A 51 -12.63 -34.03 7.66
CA PHE A 51 -12.31 -32.99 8.65
C PHE A 51 -13.21 -33.03 9.90
N ALA A 52 -14.18 -33.95 9.96
CA ALA A 52 -15.16 -34.05 11.05
C ALA A 52 -15.93 -32.74 11.33
N VAL A 53 -16.22 -31.97 10.28
CA VAL A 53 -16.87 -30.65 10.33
C VAL A 53 -18.24 -30.67 9.66
N ASN A 54 -19.19 -29.96 10.25
CA ASN A 54 -20.55 -29.90 9.72
C ASN A 54 -20.77 -28.69 8.80
N THR A 55 -20.00 -27.61 9.00
CA THR A 55 -20.14 -26.36 8.26
C THR A 55 -19.03 -26.20 7.20
N LEU A 56 -19.34 -25.44 6.15
CA LEU A 56 -18.37 -25.13 5.09
C LEU A 56 -17.28 -24.18 5.60
N THR A 57 -17.64 -23.27 6.51
CA THR A 57 -16.70 -22.33 7.13
C THR A 57 -15.71 -23.05 8.03
N ASP A 58 -16.18 -23.98 8.88
CA ASP A 58 -15.28 -24.75 9.75
C ASP A 58 -14.32 -25.63 8.93
N LEU A 59 -14.76 -26.12 7.77
CA LEU A 59 -13.91 -26.86 6.83
C LEU A 59 -12.78 -25.99 6.28
N VAL A 60 -13.08 -24.76 5.87
CA VAL A 60 -12.07 -23.79 5.39
C VAL A 60 -11.14 -23.36 6.53
N ASP A 61 -11.67 -23.14 7.72
CA ASP A 61 -10.87 -22.76 8.88
C ASP A 61 -9.96 -23.88 9.37
N ALA A 62 -10.40 -25.14 9.30
CA ALA A 62 -9.55 -26.30 9.59
C ALA A 62 -8.42 -26.41 8.57
N TRP A 63 -8.71 -26.23 7.29
CA TRP A 63 -7.71 -26.22 6.23
C TRP A 63 -6.69 -25.10 6.37
N ARG A 64 -7.14 -23.87 6.67
CA ARG A 64 -6.22 -22.73 6.89
C ARG A 64 -5.27 -22.97 8.05
N ARG A 65 -5.68 -23.71 9.09
CA ARG A 65 -4.79 -24.09 10.19
C ARG A 65 -3.75 -25.11 9.74
N GLU A 66 -4.14 -26.11 8.97
CA GLU A 66 -3.21 -27.11 8.42
C GLU A 66 -2.23 -26.48 7.41
N ASP A 67 -2.71 -25.60 6.52
CA ASP A 67 -1.87 -24.91 5.55
C ASP A 67 -0.92 -23.90 6.22
N ALA A 68 -1.37 -23.26 7.31
CA ALA A 68 -0.50 -22.43 8.14
C ALA A 68 0.59 -23.24 8.85
N GLU A 69 0.29 -24.43 9.38
CA GLU A 69 1.29 -25.33 9.97
C GLU A 69 2.35 -25.77 8.94
N ILE A 70 1.92 -26.15 7.73
CA ILE A 70 2.81 -26.52 6.60
C ILE A 70 3.66 -25.33 6.15
N SER A 71 3.07 -24.14 6.09
CA SER A 71 3.74 -22.89 5.71
C SER A 71 4.73 -22.43 6.79
N THR A 72 4.44 -22.66 8.08
CA THR A 72 5.38 -22.30 9.16
C THR A 72 6.64 -23.18 9.18
N GLU A 73 6.56 -24.44 8.78
CA GLU A 73 7.74 -25.33 8.72
C GLU A 73 8.61 -25.05 7.47
N THR A 74 8.00 -24.58 6.38
CA THR A 74 8.70 -24.38 5.09
C THR A 74 9.08 -22.92 4.81
N ASP A 75 8.44 -21.94 5.45
CA ASP A 75 8.63 -20.53 5.10
C ASP A 75 8.45 -19.59 6.31
N CYS A 76 9.34 -19.69 7.30
CA CYS A 76 9.47 -18.68 8.36
C CYS A 76 10.05 -17.33 7.84
N ARG A 77 9.83 -16.93 6.57
CA ARG A 77 10.33 -15.64 6.06
C ARG A 77 9.40 -14.84 5.16
N THR A 78 8.19 -15.30 4.85
CA THR A 78 7.25 -14.49 4.07
C THR A 78 6.13 -13.97 4.96
N SER A 79 6.30 -12.76 5.50
CA SER A 79 5.27 -12.05 6.24
C SER A 79 4.00 -11.91 5.40
N ALA A 80 2.85 -12.34 5.94
CA ALA A 80 1.50 -12.26 5.38
C ALA A 80 0.96 -10.82 5.17
N TRP A 81 1.85 -9.83 5.06
CA TRP A 81 1.56 -8.43 4.76
C TRP A 81 2.12 -8.01 3.40
N ARG A 82 2.12 -8.94 2.43
CA ARG A 82 2.51 -8.68 1.04
C ARG A 82 1.37 -9.00 0.10
N ASN A 83 0.20 -8.44 0.38
CA ASN A 83 -0.83 -8.28 -0.63
C ASN A 83 -0.36 -7.17 -1.58
N SER A 84 0.56 -7.52 -2.49
CA SER A 84 1.02 -6.61 -3.55
C SER A 84 -0.09 -6.52 -4.58
N GLN A 85 -0.95 -5.51 -4.44
CA GLN A 85 -1.94 -5.10 -5.45
C GLN A 85 -1.28 -4.47 -6.69
N VAL A 86 0.04 -4.57 -6.81
CA VAL A 86 0.78 -4.16 -8.00
C VAL A 86 0.80 -5.35 -8.96
N PRO A 87 0.30 -5.22 -10.21
CA PRO A 87 0.55 -6.20 -11.26
C PRO A 87 2.03 -6.55 -11.24
N GLY A 88 2.35 -7.85 -11.15
CA GLY A 88 3.73 -8.32 -11.08
C GLY A 88 4.52 -7.64 -12.19
N ALA A 89 5.52 -6.85 -11.82
CA ALA A 89 6.33 -6.15 -12.79
C ALA A 89 6.90 -7.19 -13.74
N ASP A 90 6.37 -7.22 -14.97
CA ASP A 90 7.02 -7.90 -16.06
C ASP A 90 8.42 -7.31 -16.12
N ARG A 91 9.38 -8.15 -15.77
CA ARG A 91 10.80 -7.87 -15.91
C ARG A 91 11.11 -7.87 -17.40
N ARG A 92 10.69 -6.83 -18.09
CA ARG A 92 11.06 -6.56 -19.48
C ARG A 92 11.50 -5.10 -19.55
N GLY A 93 12.81 -4.92 -19.69
CA GLY A 93 13.38 -3.61 -19.90
C GLY A 93 12.80 -2.99 -21.18
N GLU A 94 12.04 -1.92 -21.02
CA GLU A 94 11.74 -0.98 -22.09
C GLU A 94 12.31 0.38 -21.71
N SER A 95 13.63 0.50 -21.86
CA SER A 95 14.23 1.76 -22.31
C SER A 95 13.84 1.96 -23.77
N GLY A 96 12.59 2.36 -24.02
CA GLY A 96 12.08 2.72 -25.35
C GLY A 96 11.98 4.23 -25.47
N GLY A 97 13.00 4.85 -26.07
CA GLY A 97 13.00 6.28 -26.36
C GLY A 97 11.79 6.68 -27.21
N ARG A 98 11.07 7.71 -26.78
CA ARG A 98 10.03 8.34 -27.59
C ARG A 98 10.68 8.85 -28.89
N VAL A 99 10.20 8.32 -30.00
CA VAL A 99 10.31 8.74 -31.42
C VAL A 99 11.46 9.68 -31.78
N ALA A 100 12.37 9.20 -32.63
CA ALA A 100 13.49 9.96 -33.17
C ALA A 100 13.02 11.14 -34.06
N PRO A 101 13.68 12.30 -34.02
CA PRO A 101 13.34 13.46 -34.84
C PRO A 101 13.70 13.21 -36.30
N GLY A 102 12.69 13.09 -37.17
CA GLY A 102 12.88 12.89 -38.62
C GLY A 102 11.84 12.00 -39.30
N GLU A 103 10.97 11.35 -38.53
CA GLU A 103 9.86 10.54 -39.08
C GLU A 103 8.58 11.36 -39.14
N PHE A 104 8.25 11.88 -40.33
CA PHE A 104 6.96 12.53 -40.59
C PHE A 104 5.89 11.45 -40.82
N VAL A 105 5.20 11.05 -39.76
CA VAL A 105 3.97 10.27 -39.88
C VAL A 105 2.84 11.23 -40.25
N LEU A 106 2.24 11.02 -41.43
CA LEU A 106 1.15 11.82 -41.99
C LEU A 106 -0.07 11.81 -41.04
N SER A 107 -0.23 12.92 -40.32
CA SER A 107 -1.26 13.14 -39.31
C SER A 107 -2.60 13.65 -39.90
N ASP A 108 -2.85 13.44 -41.19
CA ASP A 108 -4.03 13.99 -41.90
C ASP A 108 -4.84 12.94 -42.69
N ALA A 109 -4.76 11.67 -42.28
CA ALA A 109 -5.80 10.71 -42.66
C ALA A 109 -6.98 10.88 -41.69
N ALA A 110 -7.90 11.80 -42.00
CA ALA A 110 -9.21 11.85 -41.37
C ALA A 110 -10.02 10.61 -41.80
N LEU A 111 -9.75 9.47 -41.19
CA LEU A 111 -10.74 8.41 -41.13
C LEU A 111 -11.86 8.95 -40.26
N ILE A 112 -13.02 9.23 -40.86
CA ILE A 112 -14.27 9.40 -40.11
C ILE A 112 -14.58 8.02 -39.51
N ALA A 113 -13.89 7.70 -38.41
CA ALA A 113 -14.30 6.69 -37.48
C ALA A 113 -15.41 7.32 -36.66
N ILE A 114 -16.60 6.75 -36.76
CA ILE A 114 -17.68 7.02 -35.81
C ILE A 114 -17.19 6.42 -34.48
N GLU A 115 -16.33 7.15 -33.77
CA GLU A 115 -15.95 6.81 -32.41
C GLU A 115 -17.17 7.03 -31.54
N ALA A 116 -17.65 5.94 -30.96
CA ALA A 116 -18.79 6.02 -30.08
C ALA A 116 -18.44 6.90 -28.86
N PRO A 117 -19.37 7.72 -28.34
CA PRO A 117 -19.09 8.69 -27.28
C PRO A 117 -18.64 8.08 -25.93
N TRP A 118 -18.65 6.75 -25.79
CA TRP A 118 -18.08 5.99 -24.68
C TRP A 118 -16.66 5.48 -24.92
N ALA A 119 -16.09 5.68 -26.11
CA ALA A 119 -14.69 5.42 -26.43
C ALA A 119 -13.76 6.48 -25.82
N VAL A 120 -14.32 7.59 -25.36
CA VAL A 120 -13.63 8.53 -24.49
C VAL A 120 -13.57 7.92 -23.10
N GLU A 121 -12.58 7.05 -22.87
CA GLU A 121 -12.06 6.83 -21.53
C GLU A 121 -11.39 8.14 -21.08
N ASN A 122 -12.21 9.13 -20.73
CA ASN A 122 -11.76 10.18 -19.83
C ASN A 122 -11.56 9.49 -18.48
N GLU A 123 -10.38 8.94 -18.27
CA GLU A 123 -9.96 8.52 -16.94
C GLU A 123 -10.20 9.73 -16.03
N PRO A 124 -11.11 9.64 -15.05
CA PRO A 124 -11.35 10.74 -14.14
C PRO A 124 -10.02 10.99 -13.43
N ARG A 125 -9.40 12.13 -13.73
CA ARG A 125 -8.11 12.51 -13.15
C ARG A 125 -8.33 12.85 -11.68
N VAL A 126 -8.34 11.83 -10.81
CA VAL A 126 -8.69 11.95 -9.38
C VAL A 126 -7.57 12.57 -8.54
N VAL A 127 -6.45 12.94 -9.15
CA VAL A 127 -5.32 13.56 -8.44
C VAL A 127 -4.81 14.78 -9.20
N PRO A 128 -4.66 15.95 -8.53
CA PRO A 128 -3.97 17.09 -9.10
C PRO A 128 -2.57 16.68 -9.57
N GLY A 129 -2.23 16.97 -10.83
CA GLY A 129 -0.96 16.59 -11.45
C GLY A 129 0.31 17.17 -10.78
N MET A 130 0.18 17.96 -9.71
CA MET A 130 1.30 18.32 -8.84
C MET A 130 1.77 17.18 -7.93
N LEU A 131 0.95 16.14 -7.71
CA LEU A 131 1.28 15.03 -6.81
C LEU A 131 1.89 13.80 -7.51
N ASP A 132 1.79 13.72 -8.85
CA ASP A 132 2.34 12.63 -9.67
C ASP A 132 3.39 13.18 -10.65
N GLY A 133 4.46 13.74 -10.09
CA GLY A 133 5.66 14.11 -10.86
C GLY A 133 6.87 13.35 -10.33
N ASP A 134 7.83 13.05 -11.20
CA ASP A 134 9.12 12.40 -10.88
C ASP A 134 9.85 13.03 -9.67
N ASN A 135 9.51 14.27 -9.33
CA ASN A 135 10.09 15.04 -8.25
C ASN A 135 9.25 15.09 -6.96
N ALA A 136 8.15 14.32 -6.84
CA ALA A 136 7.29 14.34 -5.65
C ALA A 136 8.06 13.98 -4.37
N VAL A 137 9.03 13.07 -4.47
CA VAL A 137 9.91 12.68 -3.35
C VAL A 137 10.89 13.80 -2.99
N LEU A 138 11.52 14.43 -4.00
CA LEU A 138 12.47 15.53 -3.79
C LEU A 138 11.79 16.75 -3.16
N LEU A 139 10.58 17.08 -3.59
CA LEU A 139 9.82 18.19 -3.03
C LEU A 139 9.44 17.93 -1.57
N ARG A 140 8.98 16.71 -1.23
CA ARG A 140 8.72 16.32 0.17
C ARG A 140 9.98 16.40 1.03
N LEU A 141 11.11 15.89 0.53
CA LEU A 141 12.40 15.96 1.24
C LEU A 141 12.83 17.42 1.47
N ALA A 142 12.73 18.27 0.45
CA ALA A 142 13.06 19.69 0.54
C ALA A 142 12.18 20.42 1.57
N VAL A 143 10.87 20.12 1.59
CA VAL A 143 9.94 20.69 2.58
C VAL A 143 10.29 20.25 4.00
N ILE A 144 10.56 18.97 4.23
CA ILE A 144 10.94 18.46 5.56
C ILE A 144 12.23 19.12 6.05
N ILE A 145 13.25 19.18 5.19
CA ILE A 145 14.53 19.83 5.50
C ILE A 145 14.32 21.32 5.77
N GLY A 146 13.50 22.00 4.97
CA GLY A 146 13.17 23.41 5.16
C GLY A 146 12.49 23.69 6.49
N ILE A 147 11.48 22.88 6.86
CA ILE A 147 10.75 23.06 8.12
C ILE A 147 11.66 22.77 9.32
N THR A 148 12.45 21.70 9.27
CA THR A 148 13.36 21.35 10.37
C THR A 148 14.44 22.40 10.58
N PHE A 149 15.09 22.85 9.50
CA PHE A 149 16.11 23.89 9.60
C PHE A 149 15.52 25.24 9.99
N GLY A 150 14.33 25.56 9.47
CA GLY A 150 13.59 26.77 9.83
C GLY A 150 13.21 26.82 11.31
N LEU A 151 12.81 25.69 11.90
CA LEU A 151 12.48 25.61 13.32
C LEU A 151 13.71 25.84 14.19
N VAL A 152 14.85 25.21 13.84
CA VAL A 152 16.13 25.45 14.55
C VAL A 152 16.54 26.91 14.45
N ALA A 153 16.49 27.50 13.25
CA ALA A 153 16.83 28.90 13.03
C ALA A 153 15.91 29.84 13.83
N ALA A 154 14.61 29.55 13.89
CA ALA A 154 13.65 30.34 14.66
C ALA A 154 13.97 30.31 16.16
N VAL A 155 14.31 29.15 16.73
CA VAL A 155 14.70 29.04 18.15
C VAL A 155 15.96 29.86 18.43
N VAL A 156 17.00 29.72 17.59
CA VAL A 156 18.23 30.49 17.74
C VAL A 156 17.95 32.00 17.65
N LEU A 157 17.13 32.43 16.69
CA LEU A 157 16.77 33.83 16.51
C LEU A 157 16.03 34.40 17.74
N VAL A 158 15.12 33.64 18.35
CA VAL A 158 14.43 34.07 19.58
C VAL A 158 15.40 34.22 20.74
N VAL A 159 16.33 33.27 20.92
CA VAL A 159 17.36 33.36 21.98
C VAL A 159 18.25 34.57 21.74
N THR A 160 18.75 34.77 20.51
CA THR A 160 19.59 35.92 20.17
C THR A 160 18.85 37.25 20.37
N ALA A 161 17.59 37.34 19.94
CA ALA A 161 16.78 38.54 20.15
C ALA A 161 16.55 38.83 21.64
N SER A 162 16.33 37.79 22.44
CA SER A 162 16.15 37.91 23.90
C SER A 162 17.41 38.42 24.59
N LEU A 163 18.59 37.90 24.19
CA LEU A 163 19.88 38.37 24.72
C LEU A 163 20.16 39.82 24.34
N ALA A 164 19.97 40.18 23.07
CA ALA A 164 20.17 41.55 22.59
C ALA A 164 19.22 42.54 23.28
N LEU A 165 17.96 42.13 23.51
CA LEU A 165 16.99 42.96 24.23
C LEU A 165 17.38 43.12 25.71
N SER A 166 17.89 42.07 26.37
CA SER A 166 18.37 42.16 27.74
C SER A 166 19.54 43.13 27.86
N GLU A 167 20.52 43.06 26.96
CA GLU A 167 21.65 43.99 26.94
C GLU A 167 21.19 45.44 26.72
N ALA A 168 20.27 45.67 25.79
CA ALA A 168 19.71 46.99 25.53
C ALA A 168 18.95 47.59 26.73
N LEU A 169 18.25 46.75 27.51
CA LEU A 169 17.52 47.19 28.70
C LEU A 169 18.42 47.39 29.93
N GLN A 170 19.43 46.54 30.12
CA GLN A 170 20.40 46.69 31.21
C GLN A 170 21.18 48.01 31.10
N GLY A 171 21.48 48.46 29.87
CA GLY A 171 22.21 49.70 29.62
C GLY A 171 21.49 50.98 30.06
N ASN A 172 20.17 50.94 30.27
CA ASN A 172 19.35 52.10 30.64
C ASN A 172 19.01 52.17 32.14
N ALA A 173 19.47 51.22 32.97
CA ALA A 173 19.15 51.14 34.40
C ALA A 173 20.16 51.86 35.31
N ALA A 174 20.84 52.91 34.83
CA ALA A 174 21.57 53.83 35.69
C ALA A 174 20.58 54.85 36.27
N VAL A 175 19.97 54.51 37.41
CA VAL A 175 19.18 55.45 38.21
C VAL A 175 20.12 56.57 38.71
N PRO A 176 19.83 57.86 38.51
CA PRO A 176 20.60 58.92 39.15
C PRO A 176 20.40 58.81 40.66
N GLU A 177 21.47 58.57 41.43
CA GLU A 177 21.40 58.68 42.87
C GLU A 177 21.05 60.13 43.25
N GLU A 178 19.87 60.32 43.85
CA GLU A 178 19.50 61.55 44.54
C GLU A 178 20.44 61.74 45.74
N GLN A 179 21.47 62.58 45.55
CA GLN A 179 22.33 63.06 46.63
C GLN A 179 21.51 63.95 47.57
N SER A 180 21.13 63.40 48.72
CA SER A 180 20.57 64.18 49.84
C SER A 180 21.72 64.93 50.56
N PRO A 181 21.61 66.25 50.81
CA PRO A 181 22.70 67.05 51.36
C PRO A 181 22.82 66.89 52.89
N PRO A 182 24.03 67.00 53.47
CA PRO A 182 24.21 66.97 54.91
C PRO A 182 23.77 68.31 55.52
N THR A 183 22.83 68.27 56.46
CA THR A 183 22.54 69.44 57.33
C THR A 183 23.20 69.20 58.67
N GLY A 184 24.11 70.11 59.04
CA GLY A 184 24.75 70.19 60.35
C GLY A 184 23.91 70.88 61.41
#